data_AF-A0A2E6N723-F1
#
_entry.id   AF-A0A2E6N723-F1
#
_cell.length_a   1.000
_cell.length_b   1.000
_cell.length_c   1.000
_cell.angle_alpha   90.00
_cell.angle_beta   90.00
_cell.angle_gamma   90.00
#
_symmetry.space_group_name_H-M   'P 1'
#
loop_
_entity.id
_entity.type
_entity.pdbx_description
1 polymer ?
#
loop_
_entity_poly.entity_id
_entity_poly.type
_entity_poly.pdbx_seq_one_letter_code
_entity_poly.pdbx_strand_id
1 'polypeptide(L)'
;MAFWSDSFIFDAYNNYTKEVFLFTNDFDPSILKLKNWLFGIIGGMVVGFHVLVIMISENSFKNKEPWAYKAIWYGLLSWFFIDSAISFYYGAIHNIILINLFTLILIGLPLIMTREDFNKKKQ
;
A
#
# COMPACT_ATOMS: atom_id res chain seq x y z
N MET A 1 -8.65 -8.58 -2.46
CA MET A 1 -7.48 -9.42 -2.08
C MET A 1 -7.87 -10.87 -1.86
N ALA A 2 -8.86 -11.21 -1.01
CA ALA A 2 -9.31 -12.61 -0.86
C ALA A 2 -9.84 -13.26 -2.17
N PHE A 3 -10.50 -12.51 -3.03
CA PHE A 3 -11.04 -13.01 -4.31
C PHE A 3 -10.01 -13.14 -5.46
N TRP A 4 -8.79 -12.63 -5.30
CA TRP A 4 -7.75 -12.61 -6.35
C TRP A 4 -6.46 -13.35 -5.94
N SER A 5 -6.52 -14.08 -4.82
CA SER A 5 -5.39 -14.87 -4.28
C SER A 5 -4.83 -15.89 -5.27
N ASP A 6 -5.67 -16.41 -6.16
CA ASP A 6 -5.35 -17.50 -7.09
C ASP A 6 -5.06 -16.97 -8.52
N SER A 7 -4.72 -15.69 -8.65
CA SER A 7 -4.33 -15.08 -9.93
C SER A 7 -2.83 -15.22 -10.16
N PHE A 8 -2.41 -15.33 -11.43
CA PHE A 8 -1.01 -15.51 -11.83
C PHE A 8 -0.03 -14.48 -11.22
N ILE A 9 -0.48 -13.24 -10.98
CA ILE A 9 0.31 -12.18 -10.34
C ILE A 9 0.50 -12.47 -8.84
N PHE A 10 -0.53 -12.99 -8.18
CA PHE A 10 -0.47 -13.39 -6.78
C PHE A 10 0.26 -14.72 -6.58
N ASP A 11 0.35 -15.60 -7.58
CA ASP A 11 1.13 -16.83 -7.50
C ASP A 11 2.63 -16.56 -7.31
N ALA A 12 3.20 -15.61 -8.05
CA ALA A 12 4.59 -15.19 -7.87
C ALA A 12 4.83 -14.63 -6.45
N TYR A 13 3.91 -13.79 -5.96
CA TYR A 13 3.95 -13.24 -4.61
C TYR A 13 3.83 -14.35 -3.54
N ASN A 14 2.92 -15.31 -3.74
CA ASN A 14 2.71 -16.44 -2.85
C ASN A 14 3.94 -17.35 -2.79
N ASN A 15 4.61 -17.59 -3.92
CA ASN A 15 5.81 -18.43 -3.98
C ASN A 15 6.98 -17.82 -3.20
N TYR A 16 7.24 -16.52 -3.35
CA TYR A 16 8.26 -15.84 -2.54
C TYR A 16 7.89 -15.77 -1.06
N THR A 17 6.61 -15.56 -0.74
CA THR A 17 6.15 -15.58 0.66
C THR A 17 6.36 -16.95 1.29
N LYS A 18 6.11 -18.04 0.54
CA LYS A 18 6.41 -19.40 1.01
C LYS A 18 7.90 -19.55 1.27
N GLU A 19 8.76 -19.20 0.32
CA GLU A 19 10.22 -19.34 0.46
C GLU A 19 10.80 -18.61 1.68
N VAL A 20 10.24 -17.44 2.02
CA VAL A 20 10.70 -16.62 3.15
C VAL A 20 10.14 -17.09 4.49
N PHE A 21 8.86 -17.46 4.57
CA PHE A 21 8.16 -17.71 5.83
C PHE A 21 7.84 -19.17 6.13
N LEU A 22 7.94 -20.07 5.14
CA LEU A 22 7.57 -21.47 5.26
C LEU A 22 8.62 -22.39 4.63
N PHE A 23 9.19 -23.29 5.43
CA PHE A 23 10.09 -24.35 4.93
C PHE A 23 9.32 -25.54 4.31
N THR A 24 8.05 -25.37 3.92
CA THR A 24 7.16 -26.43 3.42
C THR A 24 6.47 -26.00 2.11
N ASN A 25 6.31 -26.93 1.17
CA ASN A 25 5.75 -26.65 -0.17
C ASN A 25 4.26 -26.23 -0.16
N ASP A 26 3.51 -26.65 0.86
CA ASP A 26 2.08 -26.36 1.00
C ASP A 26 1.76 -25.57 2.27
N PHE A 27 0.78 -24.66 2.16
CA PHE A 27 0.19 -23.99 3.32
C PHE A 27 -0.70 -25.00 4.04
N ASP A 28 -0.46 -25.23 5.34
CA ASP A 28 -1.43 -25.93 6.19
C ASP A 28 -2.82 -25.25 6.03
N PRO A 29 -3.92 -26.00 5.88
CA PRO A 29 -5.26 -25.43 5.75
C PRO A 29 -5.64 -24.43 6.85
N SER A 30 -5.10 -24.61 8.07
CA SER A 30 -5.26 -23.67 9.18
C SER A 30 -4.51 -22.35 8.96
N ILE A 31 -3.29 -22.40 8.43
CA ILE A 31 -2.50 -21.22 8.07
C ILE A 31 -3.16 -20.46 6.91
N LEU A 32 -3.74 -21.17 5.94
CA LEU A 32 -4.47 -20.55 4.84
C LEU A 32 -5.71 -19.78 5.34
N LYS A 33 -6.46 -20.34 6.28
CA LYS A 33 -7.60 -19.65 6.92
C LYS A 33 -7.15 -18.39 7.67
N LEU A 34 -6.06 -18.48 8.44
CA LEU A 34 -5.48 -17.33 9.15
C LEU A 34 -5.05 -16.23 8.16
N LYS A 35 -4.31 -16.61 7.10
CA LYS A 35 -3.89 -15.71 6.03
C LYS A 35 -5.10 -15.00 5.42
N ASN A 36 -6.12 -15.74 4.99
CA ASN A 36 -7.30 -15.15 4.34
C ASN A 36 -8.03 -14.15 5.25
N TRP A 37 -8.16 -14.46 6.54
CA TRP A 37 -8.75 -13.55 7.51
C TRP A 37 -7.91 -12.26 7.68
N LEU A 38 -6.59 -12.40 7.83
CA LEU A 38 -5.65 -11.27 7.92
C LEU A 38 -5.71 -10.37 6.68
N PHE A 39 -5.63 -10.95 5.48
CA PHE A 39 -5.76 -10.21 4.23
C PHE A 39 -7.14 -9.56 4.07
N GLY A 40 -8.20 -10.15 4.63
CA GLY A 40 -9.54 -9.56 4.68
C GLY A 40 -9.58 -8.27 5.50
N ILE A 41 -9.05 -8.31 6.73
CA ILE A 41 -9.01 -7.14 7.63
C ILE A 41 -8.09 -6.05 7.08
N ILE A 42 -6.90 -6.43 6.59
CA ILE A 42 -5.95 -5.50 5.96
C ILE A 42 -6.62 -4.87 4.72
N GLY A 43 -7.31 -5.65 3.90
CA GLY A 43 -8.07 -5.15 2.76
C GLY A 43 -9.14 -4.12 3.17
N GLY A 44 -9.87 -4.38 4.26
CA GLY A 44 -10.83 -3.43 4.82
C GLY A 44 -10.19 -2.11 5.25
N MET A 45 -9.05 -2.16 5.94
CA MET A 45 -8.28 -0.96 6.31
C MET A 45 -7.81 -0.18 5.08
N VAL A 46 -7.29 -0.87 4.05
CA VAL A 46 -6.85 -0.27 2.79
C VAL A 46 -8.00 0.45 2.10
N VAL A 47 -9.18 -0.17 2.01
CA VAL A 47 -10.37 0.47 1.43
C VAL A 47 -10.76 1.71 2.24
N GLY A 48 -10.82 1.62 3.57
CA GLY A 48 -11.14 2.76 4.43
C GLY A 48 -10.17 3.94 4.26
N PHE A 49 -8.87 3.65 4.20
CA PHE A 49 -7.85 4.67 3.92
C PHE A 49 -8.05 5.33 2.55
N HIS A 50 -8.31 4.55 1.50
CA HIS A 50 -8.49 5.09 0.16
C HIS A 50 -9.79 5.89 0.01
N VAL A 51 -10.87 5.50 0.70
CA VAL A 51 -12.09 6.32 0.76
C VAL A 51 -11.78 7.68 1.38
N LEU A 52 -11.01 7.72 2.47
CA LEU A 52 -10.58 8.98 3.09
C LEU A 52 -9.71 9.82 2.13
N VAL A 53 -8.75 9.19 1.43
CA VAL A 53 -7.93 9.87 0.43
C VAL A 53 -8.81 10.44 -0.69
N ILE A 54 -9.78 9.69 -1.20
CA ILE A 54 -10.73 10.18 -2.22
C ILE A 54 -11.50 11.39 -1.71
N MET A 55 -12.01 11.37 -0.48
CA MET A 55 -12.72 12.52 0.09
C MET A 55 -11.83 13.75 0.25
N ILE A 56 -10.57 13.58 0.67
CA ILE A 56 -9.59 14.68 0.73
C ILE A 56 -9.27 15.18 -0.67
N SER A 57 -9.10 14.28 -1.63
CA SER A 57 -8.80 14.59 -3.03
C SER A 57 -9.93 15.37 -3.69
N GLU A 58 -11.18 14.94 -3.49
CA GLU A 58 -12.38 15.54 -4.10
C GLU A 58 -12.76 16.89 -3.48
N ASN A 59 -12.28 17.21 -2.28
CA ASN A 59 -12.58 18.47 -1.61
C ASN A 59 -11.33 19.35 -1.46
N SER A 60 -10.54 19.13 -0.41
CA SER A 60 -9.44 20.01 -0.03
C SER A 60 -8.27 20.01 -1.01
N PHE A 61 -7.99 18.89 -1.69
CA PHE A 61 -6.95 18.84 -2.71
C PHE A 61 -7.37 19.61 -3.97
N LYS A 62 -8.62 19.45 -4.44
CA LYS A 62 -9.19 20.27 -5.54
C LYS A 62 -9.20 21.77 -5.20
N ASN A 63 -9.46 22.10 -3.94
CA ASN A 63 -9.40 23.47 -3.43
C ASN A 63 -7.96 23.99 -3.20
N LYS A 64 -6.94 23.21 -3.57
CA LYS A 64 -5.51 23.56 -3.47
C LYS A 64 -5.07 23.87 -2.04
N GLU A 65 -5.70 23.23 -1.06
CA GLU A 65 -5.35 23.45 0.35
C GLU A 65 -4.00 22.76 0.68
N PRO A 66 -2.98 23.49 1.16
CA PRO A 66 -1.65 22.90 1.37
C PRO A 66 -1.60 21.76 2.40
N TRP A 67 -2.57 21.71 3.32
CA TRP A 67 -2.65 20.64 4.30
C TRP A 67 -3.05 19.31 3.64
N ALA A 68 -3.91 19.33 2.61
CA ALA A 68 -4.37 18.13 1.93
C ALA A 68 -3.20 17.46 1.19
N TYR A 69 -2.38 18.25 0.50
CA TYR A 69 -1.15 17.78 -0.12
C TYR A 69 -0.20 17.13 0.90
N LYS A 70 0.01 17.78 2.06
CA LYS A 70 0.85 17.24 3.14
C LYS A 70 0.26 15.97 3.74
N ALA A 71 -1.05 15.91 3.95
CA ALA A 71 -1.73 14.76 4.53
C ALA A 71 -1.56 13.50 3.67
N ILE A 72 -1.70 13.63 2.34
CA ILE A 72 -1.50 12.50 1.43
C ILE A 72 -0.03 12.07 1.43
N TRP A 73 0.93 13.01 1.41
CA TRP A 73 2.36 12.67 1.54
C TRP A 73 2.71 11.99 2.84
N TYR A 74 2.22 12.49 3.97
CA TYR A 74 2.48 11.89 5.27
C TYR A 74 1.86 10.51 5.37
N GLY A 75 0.64 10.31 4.88
CA GLY A 75 0.01 8.99 4.79
C GLY A 75 0.86 8.02 3.96
N LEU A 76 1.22 8.42 2.74
CA LEU A 76 2.00 7.60 1.81
C LEU A 76 3.38 7.23 2.37
N LEU A 77 4.13 8.20 2.89
CA LEU A 77 5.49 7.98 3.40
C LEU A 77 5.49 7.19 4.71
N SER A 78 4.59 7.50 5.64
CA SER A 78 4.49 6.75 6.90
C SER A 78 4.18 5.28 6.65
N TRP A 79 3.19 5.00 5.79
CA TRP A 79 2.89 3.64 5.36
C TRP A 79 4.09 2.98 4.68
N PHE A 80 4.71 3.65 3.68
CA PHE A 80 5.84 3.11 2.93
C PHE A 80 7.01 2.73 3.85
N PHE A 81 7.39 3.59 4.79
CA PHE A 81 8.52 3.32 5.68
C PHE A 81 8.21 2.21 6.69
N ILE A 82 7.02 2.23 7.30
CA ILE A 82 6.64 1.20 8.27
C ILE A 82 6.55 -0.17 7.59
N ASP A 83 5.86 -0.26 6.46
CA ASP A 83 5.67 -1.52 5.74
C ASP A 83 6.99 -2.05 5.16
N SER A 84 7.83 -1.16 4.62
CA SER A 84 9.15 -1.55 4.11
C SER A 84 10.11 -2.00 5.20
N ALA A 85 10.09 -1.35 6.38
CA ALA A 85 10.92 -1.74 7.51
C ALA A 85 10.54 -3.15 8.03
N ILE A 86 9.25 -3.42 8.16
CA ILE A 86 8.74 -4.75 8.56
C ILE A 86 9.10 -5.78 7.48
N SER A 87 8.85 -5.48 6.21
CA SER A 87 9.17 -6.37 5.09
C SER A 87 10.67 -6.68 5.03
N PHE A 88 11.53 -5.69 5.25
CA PHE A 88 12.97 -5.88 5.29
C PHE A 88 13.40 -6.76 6.47
N TYR A 89 12.86 -6.50 7.66
CA TYR A 89 13.15 -7.28 8.87
C TYR A 89 12.87 -8.77 8.70
N TYR A 90 11.77 -9.11 8.04
CA TYR A 90 11.40 -10.51 7.77
C TYR A 90 12.00 -11.07 6.46
N GLY A 91 12.84 -10.34 5.74
CA GLY A 91 13.45 -10.79 4.48
C GLY A 91 12.51 -10.77 3.26
N ALA A 92 11.32 -10.20 3.39
CA ALA A 92 10.30 -10.08 2.35
C ALA A 92 10.62 -8.95 1.35
N ILE A 93 11.82 -8.94 0.76
CA ILE A 93 12.29 -7.89 -0.16
C ILE A 93 11.36 -7.70 -1.37
N HIS A 94 10.77 -8.80 -1.86
CA HIS A 94 9.78 -8.78 -2.94
C HIS A 94 8.61 -7.81 -2.66
N ASN A 95 8.13 -7.72 -1.41
CA ASN A 95 7.02 -6.85 -1.02
C ASN A 95 7.42 -5.37 -1.14
N ILE A 96 8.66 -5.04 -0.78
CA ILE A 96 9.20 -3.68 -0.90
C ILE A 96 9.23 -3.24 -2.36
N ILE A 97 9.70 -4.10 -3.26
CA ILE A 97 9.86 -3.74 -4.68
C ILE A 97 8.51 -3.75 -5.40
N LEU A 98 7.75 -4.84 -5.29
CA LEU A 98 6.54 -5.05 -6.08
C LEU A 98 5.36 -4.22 -5.58
N ILE A 99 5.24 -4.03 -4.26
CA ILE A 99 4.08 -3.36 -3.66
C ILE A 99 4.46 -1.94 -3.27
N ASN A 100 5.47 -1.77 -2.42
CA ASN A 100 5.72 -0.47 -1.78
C ASN A 100 6.30 0.54 -2.78
N LEU A 101 7.33 0.15 -3.53
CA LEU A 101 7.96 1.04 -4.52
C LEU A 101 7.00 1.34 -5.68
N PHE A 102 6.28 0.33 -6.16
CA PHE A 102 5.26 0.52 -7.19
C PHE A 102 4.18 1.53 -6.74
N THR A 103 3.66 1.38 -5.51
CA THR A 103 2.64 2.28 -4.95
C THR A 103 3.19 3.69 -4.76
N LEU A 104 4.43 3.83 -4.27
CA LEU A 104 5.10 5.12 -4.12
C LEU A 104 5.24 5.84 -5.46
N ILE A 105 5.57 5.12 -6.53
CA ILE A 105 5.64 5.72 -7.88
C ILE A 105 4.24 6.10 -8.37
N LEU A 106 3.27 5.19 -8.27
CA LEU A 106 1.91 5.39 -8.78
C LEU A 106 1.21 6.60 -8.15
N ILE A 107 1.35 6.77 -6.83
CA ILE A 107 0.70 7.86 -6.08
C ILE A 107 1.63 9.07 -5.96
N GLY A 108 2.92 8.84 -5.70
CA GLY A 108 3.90 9.90 -5.47
C GLY A 108 4.22 10.71 -6.71
N LEU A 109 4.24 10.10 -7.90
CA LEU A 109 4.55 10.83 -9.13
C LEU A 109 3.49 11.91 -9.46
N PRO A 110 2.17 11.61 -9.47
CA PRO A 110 1.13 12.64 -9.58
C PRO A 110 1.23 13.73 -8.51
N LEU A 111 1.53 13.37 -7.27
CA LEU A 111 1.73 14.34 -6.18
C LEU A 111 2.88 15.29 -6.50
N ILE A 112 4.05 14.79 -6.93
CA ILE A 112 5.19 15.63 -7.31
C ILE A 112 4.79 16.57 -8.45
N MET A 113 4.09 16.07 -9.47
CA MET A 113 3.65 16.87 -10.61
C MET A 113 2.69 17.99 -10.21
N THR A 114 1.81 17.75 -9.24
CA THR A 114 0.85 18.75 -8.74
C THR A 114 1.43 19.71 -7.70
N ARG A 115 2.70 19.56 -7.29
CA ARG A 115 3.32 20.34 -6.20
C ARG A 115 3.20 21.86 -6.39
N GLU A 116 3.32 22.35 -7.62
CA GLU A 116 3.29 23.79 -7.91
C GLU A 116 1.91 24.42 -7.62
N ASP A 117 0.83 23.65 -7.75
CA ASP A 117 -0.52 24.11 -7.46
C ASP A 117 -0.76 24.43 -5.98
N PHE A 118 0.00 23.80 -5.09
CA PHE A 118 -0.11 23.97 -3.63
C PHE A 118 0.91 24.97 -3.05
N ASN A 119 1.82 25.48 -3.88
CA ASN A 119 2.86 26.44 -3.49
C ASN A 119 2.47 27.91 -3.73
N LYS A 120 1.35 28.18 -4.42
CA LYS A 120 0.87 29.55 -4.59
C LYS A 120 0.37 30.08 -3.24
N LYS A 121 1.18 30.90 -2.57
CA LYS A 121 0.67 31.87 -1.58
C LYS A 121 -0.50 32.58 -2.25
N LYS A 122 -1.68 32.58 -1.61
CA LYS A 122 -2.77 33.49 -1.96
C LYS A 122 -2.16 34.87 -2.17
N GLN A 123 -2.12 35.34 -3.43
CA GLN A 123 -1.94 36.76 -3.71
C GLN A 123 -3.19 37.49 -3.24
#